data_AF-A0A240ELZ1-F1
#
_entry.id   AF-A0A240ELZ1-F1
#
_cell.length_a   1.000
_cell.length_b   1.000
_cell.length_c   1.000
_cell.angle_alpha   90.00
_cell.angle_beta   90.00
_cell.angle_gamma   90.00
#
_symmetry.space_group_name_H-M   'P 1'
#
loop_
_entity.id
_entity.type
_entity.pdbx_description
1 polymer ?
#
loop_
_entity_poly.entity_id
_entity_poly.type
_entity_poly.pdbx_seq_one_letter_code
_entity_poly.pdbx_strand_id
1 'polypeptide(L)'
;MFLPYKKANGTATLVSTAYSDVQRVKCNLFDGYRDIDIASNHLKTHANAVFLMLPDDSLKKETQIEIENELDKFIWLLKPHNFHVGSHVEIDSLADEISEWCNVDVA
;
A
#
# COMPACT_ATOMS: atom_id res chain seq x y z
N MET A 1 0.67 -5.40 9.28
CA MET A 1 0.64 -6.68 8.53
C MET A 1 1.07 -6.38 7.12
N PHE A 2 1.94 -7.21 6.54
CA PHE A 2 2.44 -7.06 5.18
C PHE A 2 2.28 -8.38 4.43
N LEU A 3 1.76 -8.31 3.21
CA LEU A 3 1.66 -9.49 2.35
C LEU A 3 2.29 -9.16 0.98
N PRO A 4 3.41 -9.80 0.62
CA PRO A 4 4.04 -9.61 -0.67
C PRO A 4 3.25 -10.38 -1.74
N TYR A 5 2.93 -9.71 -2.84
CA TYR A 5 2.33 -10.32 -4.03
C TYR A 5 3.31 -10.26 -5.20
N LYS A 6 3.33 -11.30 -6.01
CA LYS A 6 4.25 -11.40 -7.15
C LYS A 6 3.46 -11.55 -8.45
N LYS A 7 3.87 -10.77 -9.44
CA LYS A 7 3.47 -10.82 -10.84
C LYS A 7 4.70 -11.11 -11.70
N ALA A 8 4.51 -11.58 -12.93
CA ALA A 8 5.63 -11.94 -13.83
C ALA A 8 6.73 -10.86 -13.92
N ASN A 9 6.36 -9.57 -13.99
CA ASN A 9 7.27 -8.41 -14.00
C ASN A 9 6.99 -7.40 -12.87
N GLY A 10 6.40 -7.86 -11.77
CA GLY A 10 5.91 -6.96 -10.73
C GLY A 10 5.97 -7.53 -9.32
N THR A 11 6.12 -6.63 -8.35
CA THR A 11 5.96 -6.94 -6.93
C THR A 11 4.98 -5.98 -6.30
N ALA A 12 4.18 -6.45 -5.37
CA ALA A 12 3.30 -5.59 -4.60
C ALA A 12 3.35 -5.92 -3.13
N THR A 13 2.92 -4.97 -2.31
CA THR A 13 2.77 -5.15 -0.87
C THR A 13 1.43 -4.59 -0.40
N LEU A 14 0.85 -5.23 0.60
CA LEU A 14 -0.31 -4.73 1.33
C LEU A 14 0.16 -4.11 2.65
N VAL A 15 -0.25 -2.87 2.93
CA VAL A 15 0.05 -2.14 4.16
C VAL A 15 -1.26 -1.76 4.84
N SER A 16 -1.40 -2.12 6.11
CA SER A 16 -2.57 -1.72 6.91
C SER A 16 -2.32 -0.43 7.67
N THR A 17 -3.20 0.55 7.46
CA THR A 17 -3.26 1.82 8.18
C THR A 17 -4.48 1.94 9.09
N ALA A 18 -5.28 0.86 9.19
CA ALA A 18 -6.42 0.73 10.10
C ALA A 18 -6.01 0.52 11.57
N TYR A 19 -5.24 1.46 12.13
CA TYR A 19 -4.79 1.45 13.52
C TYR A 19 -5.12 2.77 14.21
N SER A 20 -5.50 2.71 15.49
CA SER A 20 -5.73 3.90 16.32
C SER A 20 -4.45 4.65 16.70
N ASP A 21 -3.29 4.00 16.55
CA ASP A 21 -1.98 4.59 16.82
C ASP A 21 -1.33 5.06 15.51
N VAL A 22 -1.21 6.38 15.35
CA VAL A 22 -0.62 7.03 14.17
C VAL A 22 0.86 6.70 14.01
N GLN A 23 1.60 6.48 15.10
CA GLN A 23 3.01 6.08 14.99
C GLN A 23 3.14 4.70 14.38
N ARG A 24 2.22 3.78 14.73
CA ARG A 24 2.16 2.47 14.11
C ARG A 24 1.83 2.55 12.63
N VAL A 25 0.91 3.43 12.24
CA VAL A 25 0.61 3.70 10.82
C VAL A 25 1.86 4.17 10.08
N LYS A 26 2.61 5.13 10.64
CA LYS A 26 3.87 5.64 10.06
C LYS A 26 4.91 4.53 9.88
N CYS A 27 5.13 3.73 10.92
CA CYS A 27 6.04 2.59 10.83
C CYS A 27 5.61 1.63 9.73
N ASN A 28 4.31 1.31 9.67
CA ASN A 28 3.79 0.39 8.66
C ASN A 28 4.01 0.91 7.24
N LEU A 29 3.72 2.19 6.98
CA LEU A 29 3.93 2.81 5.67
C LEU A 29 5.41 2.75 5.25
N PHE A 30 6.31 3.12 6.16
CA PHE A 30 7.74 3.14 5.86
C PHE A 30 8.34 1.75 5.65
N ASP A 31 7.98 0.78 6.50
CA ASP A 31 8.40 -0.61 6.33
C ASP A 31 7.87 -1.19 5.02
N GLY A 32 6.60 -0.93 4.68
CA GLY A 32 6.00 -1.35 3.42
C GLY A 32 6.73 -0.79 2.19
N TYR A 33 7.07 0.51 2.19
CA TYR A 33 7.86 1.12 1.12
C TYR A 33 9.27 0.53 1.01
N ARG A 34 9.97 0.38 2.13
CA ARG A 34 11.33 -0.19 2.13
C ARG A 34 11.32 -1.61 1.55
N ASP A 35 10.35 -2.42 1.94
CA ASP A 35 10.26 -3.81 1.49
C ASP A 35 10.00 -3.90 -0.01
N ILE A 36 9.10 -3.07 -0.56
CA ILE A 36 8.84 -3.05 -2.00
C ILE A 36 10.01 -2.46 -2.80
N ASP A 37 10.72 -1.45 -2.27
CA ASP A 37 11.90 -0.88 -2.91
C ASP A 37 13.04 -1.92 -2.99
N ILE A 38 13.31 -2.62 -1.88
CA ILE A 38 14.30 -3.71 -1.85
C ILE A 38 13.90 -4.83 -2.81
N ALA A 39 12.63 -5.28 -2.75
CA ALA A 39 12.13 -6.34 -3.62
C ALA A 39 12.21 -5.95 -5.09
N SER A 40 11.83 -4.72 -5.43
CA SER A 40 11.88 -4.18 -6.79
C SER A 40 13.31 -4.12 -7.31
N ASN A 41 14.24 -3.61 -6.52
CA ASN A 41 15.64 -3.51 -6.90
C ASN A 41 16.30 -4.89 -7.05
N HIS A 42 15.97 -5.84 -6.17
CA HIS A 42 16.52 -7.19 -6.21
C HIS A 42 15.95 -8.03 -7.37
N LEU A 43 14.64 -7.96 -7.59
CA LEU A 43 13.94 -8.71 -8.64
C LEU A 43 13.94 -7.99 -10.00
N LYS A 44 14.43 -6.74 -10.05
CA LYS A 44 14.41 -5.86 -11.23
C LYS A 44 13.01 -5.74 -11.84
N THR A 45 11.99 -5.63 -10.98
CA THR A 45 10.60 -5.48 -11.43
C THR A 45 10.31 -4.04 -11.84
N HIS A 46 9.37 -3.89 -12.78
CA HIS A 46 8.98 -2.59 -13.33
C HIS A 46 7.52 -2.25 -13.07
N ALA A 47 6.70 -3.24 -12.71
CA ALA A 47 5.30 -3.05 -12.33
C ALA A 47 5.15 -3.25 -10.82
N ASN A 48 5.34 -2.18 -10.04
CA ASN A 48 5.26 -2.27 -8.58
C ASN A 48 3.97 -1.67 -8.05
N ALA A 49 3.41 -2.22 -6.97
CA ALA A 49 2.19 -1.70 -6.35
C ALA A 49 2.18 -1.71 -4.82
N VAL A 50 1.56 -0.70 -4.22
CA VAL A 50 1.29 -0.67 -2.79
C VAL A 50 -0.22 -0.60 -2.59
N PHE A 51 -0.77 -1.53 -1.83
CA PHE A 51 -2.18 -1.58 -1.47
C PHE A 51 -2.34 -1.17 -0.01
N LEU A 52 -3.27 -0.26 0.25
CA LEU A 52 -3.46 0.37 1.55
C LEU A 52 -4.83 -0.01 2.11
N MET A 53 -4.83 -0.72 3.24
CA MET A 53 -6.05 -0.97 4.00
C MET A 53 -6.30 0.22 4.92
N LEU A 54 -7.29 1.04 4.55
CA LEU A 54 -7.67 2.25 5.24
C LEU A 54 -8.48 1.94 6.51
N PRO A 55 -8.42 2.81 7.53
CA PRO A 55 -9.33 2.72 8.66
C PRO A 55 -10.79 2.94 8.27
N ASP A 56 -11.69 2.33 9.01
CA ASP A 56 -13.13 2.59 8.94
C ASP A 56 -13.54 3.82 9.80
N ASP A 57 -14.85 4.08 9.83
CA ASP A 57 -15.44 5.15 10.61
C ASP A 57 -15.44 4.92 12.13
N SER A 58 -14.84 3.83 12.61
CA SER A 58 -14.75 3.54 14.05
C SER A 58 -13.69 4.40 14.77
N LEU A 59 -12.76 5.01 14.02
CA LEU A 59 -11.73 5.89 14.56
C LEU A 59 -12.25 7.30 14.85
N LYS A 60 -11.62 7.96 15.82
CA LYS A 60 -11.87 9.39 16.07
C LYS A 60 -11.47 10.21 14.86
N LYS A 61 -12.29 11.21 14.51
CA LYS A 61 -12.04 12.13 13.38
C LYS A 61 -10.64 12.75 13.40
N GLU A 62 -10.15 13.16 14.56
CA GLU A 62 -8.80 13.73 14.71
C GLU A 62 -7.72 12.72 14.26
N THR A 63 -7.85 11.46 14.67
CA THR A 63 -6.95 10.38 14.29
C THR A 63 -7.06 10.05 12.80
N GLN A 64 -8.27 10.07 12.22
CA GLN A 64 -8.46 9.87 10.78
C GLN A 64 -7.75 10.96 9.97
N ILE A 65 -7.91 12.23 10.34
CA ILE A 65 -7.23 13.35 9.68
C ILE A 65 -5.70 13.20 9.78
N GLU A 66 -5.17 12.78 10.93
CA GLU A 66 -3.74 12.52 11.08
C GLU A 66 -3.27 11.39 10.15
N ILE A 67 -4.04 10.30 10.04
CA ILE A 67 -3.73 9.18 9.15
C ILE A 67 -3.77 9.62 7.68
N GLU A 68 -4.80 10.36 7.26
CA GLU A 68 -4.94 10.91 5.90
C GLU A 68 -3.74 11.79 5.53
N ASN A 69 -3.31 12.67 6.43
CA ASN A 69 -2.12 13.51 6.21
C ASN A 69 -0.83 12.69 6.02
N GLU A 70 -0.69 11.57 6.70
CA GLU A 70 0.47 10.68 6.53
C GLU A 70 0.37 9.84 5.25
N LEU A 71 -0.83 9.42 4.88
CA LEU A 71 -1.11 8.76 3.61
C LEU A 71 -0.78 9.67 2.42
N ASP A 72 -1.17 10.95 2.47
CA ASP A 72 -0.86 11.91 1.41
C ASP A 72 0.64 12.10 1.20
N LYS A 73 1.40 12.23 2.30
CA LYS A 73 2.87 12.30 2.25
C LYS A 73 3.47 11.04 1.64
N PHE A 74 2.92 9.88 2.03
CA PHE A 74 3.37 8.59 1.53
C PHE A 74 3.10 8.42 0.04
N ILE A 75 1.89 8.69 -0.42
CA ILE A 75 1.52 8.63 -1.84
C ILE A 75 2.38 9.59 -2.65
N TRP A 76 2.64 10.80 -2.13
CA TRP A 76 3.53 11.76 -2.77
C TRP A 76 4.96 11.22 -2.91
N LEU A 77 5.49 10.55 -1.87
CA LEU A 77 6.80 9.89 -1.91
C LEU A 77 6.88 8.78 -2.97
N LEU A 78 5.77 8.06 -3.23
CA LEU A 78 5.73 6.98 -4.22
C LEU A 78 5.63 7.46 -5.67
N LYS A 79 5.16 8.69 -5.92
CA LYS A 79 4.95 9.22 -7.29
C LYS A 79 6.18 9.10 -8.20
N PRO A 80 7.42 9.45 -7.78
CA PRO A 80 8.60 9.34 -8.63
C PRO A 80 8.94 7.91 -9.04
N HIS A 81 8.49 6.92 -8.26
CA HIS A 81 8.78 5.50 -8.47
C HIS A 81 7.77 4.81 -9.39
N ASN A 82 6.73 5.53 -9.84
CA ASN A 82 5.66 5.02 -10.72
C ASN A 82 4.97 3.76 -10.17
N PHE A 83 4.75 3.70 -8.86
CA PHE A 83 4.03 2.60 -8.22
C PHE A 83 2.53 2.77 -8.41
N HIS A 84 1.84 1.66 -8.67
CA HIS A 84 0.39 1.61 -8.52
C HIS A 84 0.05 1.74 -7.04
N VAL A 85 -0.95 2.56 -6.70
CA VAL A 85 -1.43 2.69 -5.33
C VAL A 85 -2.92 2.42 -5.31
N GLY A 86 -3.29 1.31 -4.67
CA GLY A 86 -4.69 0.97 -4.38
C GLY A 86 -5.00 1.24 -2.92
N SER A 87 -6.21 1.72 -2.60
CA SER A 87 -6.60 1.97 -1.22
C SER A 87 -8.09 1.78 -1.01
N HIS A 88 -8.45 0.99 0.01
CA HIS A 88 -9.85 0.70 0.34
C HIS A 88 -10.04 0.60 1.85
N VAL A 89 -11.23 0.97 2.31
CA VAL A 89 -11.69 0.71 3.68
C VAL A 89 -12.22 -0.72 3.80
N GLU A 90 -12.87 -1.23 2.75
CA GLU A 90 -13.45 -2.57 2.73
C GLU A 90 -12.44 -3.61 2.24
N ILE A 91 -12.35 -4.73 2.97
CA ILE A 91 -11.39 -5.81 2.65
C ILE A 91 -11.72 -6.46 1.30
N ASP A 92 -13.00 -6.66 1.00
CA ASP A 92 -13.44 -7.32 -0.23
C ASP A 92 -13.01 -6.51 -1.46
N SER A 93 -13.25 -5.19 -1.45
CA SER A 93 -12.82 -4.29 -2.53
C SER A 93 -11.30 -4.26 -2.69
N LEU A 94 -10.55 -4.30 -1.58
CA LEU A 94 -9.10 -4.36 -1.61
C LEU A 94 -8.60 -5.66 -2.23
N ALA A 95 -9.22 -6.78 -1.87
CA ALA A 95 -8.88 -8.10 -2.37
C ALA A 95 -9.18 -8.22 -3.88
N ASP A 96 -10.30 -7.65 -4.33
CA ASP A 96 -10.67 -7.58 -5.74
C ASP A 96 -9.65 -6.78 -6.54
N GLU A 97 -9.26 -5.58 -6.08
CA GLU A 97 -8.26 -4.76 -6.77
C GLU A 97 -6.88 -5.45 -6.82
N ILE A 98 -6.45 -6.06 -5.72
CA ILE A 98 -5.19 -6.83 -5.68
C ILE A 98 -5.24 -7.98 -6.70
N SER A 99 -6.36 -8.69 -6.75
CA SER A 99 -6.56 -9.82 -7.66
C SER A 99 -6.56 -9.37 -9.11
N GLU A 100 -7.26 -8.28 -9.43
CA GLU A 100 -7.25 -7.66 -10.75
C GLU A 100 -5.83 -7.25 -11.14
N TRP A 101 -5.13 -6.50 -10.29
CA TRP A 101 -3.76 -6.06 -10.56
C TRP A 101 -2.79 -7.23 -10.82
N CYS A 102 -2.93 -8.32 -10.06
CA CYS A 102 -2.15 -9.54 -10.25
C CYS A 102 -2.46 -10.22 -11.61
N ASN A 103 -3.73 -10.24 -12.01
CA ASN A 103 -4.23 -10.95 -13.19
C ASN A 103 -4.11 -10.17 -14.52
N VAL A 104 -3.90 -8.85 -14.50
CA VAL A 104 -3.68 -8.10 -15.75
C VAL A 104 -2.33 -8.52 -16.35
N ASP A 105 -2.29 -9.43 -17.31
CA ASP A 105 -1.05 -9.74 -18.01
C ASP A 105 -0.47 -8.46 -18.65
N VAL A 106 0.82 -8.21 -18.40
CA VAL A 106 1.55 -7.14 -19.09
C VAL A 106 1.83 -7.67 -20.50
N ALA A 107 0.99 -7.28 -21.46
CA ALA A 107 1.22 -7.54 -22.89
C ALA A 107 2.54 -6.93 -23.37
#